data_AF-A0A9F1U5C4-F1
#
_entry.id   AF-A0A9F1U5C4-F1
#
_cell.length_a   1.000
_cell.length_b   1.000
_cell.length_c   1.000
_cell.angle_alpha   90.00
_cell.angle_beta   90.00
_cell.angle_gamma   90.00
#
_symmetry.space_group_name_H-M   'P 1'
#
loop_
_entity.id
_entity.type
_entity.pdbx_description
1 polymer ?
#
loop_
_entity_poly.entity_id
_entity_poly.type
_entity_poly.pdbx_seq_one_letter_code
_entity_poly.pdbx_strand_id
1 'polypeptide(L)' 'WNVSFLGYPARAILPYCQALEKLAPHIQQLSMESNGKGVSIDGIP' A
#
# COMPACT_ATOMS: atom_id res chain seq x y z
N TRP A 1 2.84 4.46 10.92
CA TRP A 1 2.20 5.60 11.60
C TRP A 1 0.76 5.81 11.14
N ASN A 2 0.50 6.35 9.95
CA ASN A 2 -0.87 6.68 9.51
C ASN A 2 -1.85 5.49 9.54
N VAL A 3 -1.43 4.31 9.07
CA VAL A 3 -2.26 3.09 9.15
C VAL A 3 -2.29 2.55 10.58
N SER A 4 -1.13 2.37 11.21
CA SER A 4 -1.01 1.63 12.48
C SER A 4 -1.46 2.39 13.74
N PHE A 5 -1.36 3.73 13.75
CA PHE A 5 -1.63 4.55 14.94
C PHE A 5 -2.79 5.53 14.71
N LEU A 6 -2.91 6.09 13.50
CA LEU A 6 -4.00 7.03 13.17
C LEU A 6 -5.20 6.36 12.48
N GLY A 7 -5.08 5.08 12.11
CA GLY A 7 -6.18 4.31 11.52
C GLY A 7 -6.60 4.74 10.11
N TYR A 8 -5.76 5.46 9.36
CA TYR A 8 -6.07 5.84 7.97
C TYR A 8 -5.74 4.68 7.01
N PRO A 9 -6.75 4.02 6.41
CA PRO A 9 -6.53 2.78 5.65
C PRO A 9 -6.09 3.03 4.20
N ALA A 10 -6.28 4.24 3.68
CA ALA A 10 -6.02 4.59 2.30
C ALA A 10 -4.77 5.46 2.15
N ARG A 11 -4.08 5.32 1.01
CA ARG A 11 -2.97 6.18 0.59
C ARG A 11 -3.17 6.61 -0.84
N ALA A 12 -3.22 7.92 -1.08
CA ALA A 12 -3.23 8.49 -2.42
C ALA A 12 -1.80 8.62 -2.96
N ILE A 13 -1.60 8.26 -4.23
CA ILE A 13 -0.34 8.46 -4.96
C ILE A 13 -0.67 9.39 -6.13
N LEU A 14 -0.19 10.63 -6.05
CA LEU A 14 -0.51 11.70 -7.00
C LEU A 14 0.78 12.21 -7.66
N PRO A 15 1.28 11.50 -8.70
CA PRO A 15 2.46 11.95 -9.42
C PRO A 15 2.13 13.17 -10.27
N TYR A 16 2.89 14.26 -10.08
CA TYR A 16 2.76 15.50 -10.85
C TYR A 16 3.46 15.43 -12.23
N CYS A 17 3.75 14.23 -12.72
CA CYS A 17 4.40 13.98 -14.00
C CYS A 17 3.57 12.98 -14.80
N GLN A 18 3.09 13.39 -15.98
CA GLN A 18 2.24 12.55 -16.84
C GLN A 18 2.94 11.24 -17.25
N ALA A 19 4.26 11.25 -17.42
CA ALA A 19 5.03 10.06 -17.76
C ALA A 19 4.93 8.95 -16.68
N LEU A 20 4.53 9.29 -15.45
CA LEU A 20 4.38 8.36 -14.33
C LEU A 20 2.93 7.86 -14.15
N GLU A 21 2.07 7.96 -15.17
CA GLU A 21 0.67 7.51 -15.09
C GLU A 21 0.53 6.04 -14.61
N LYS A 22 1.49 5.18 -14.95
CA LYS A 22 1.48 3.75 -14.59
C LYS A 22 2.17 3.45 -13.26
N LEU A 23 2.70 4.45 -12.58
CA LEU A 23 3.33 4.28 -11.27
C LEU A 23 2.29 3.87 -10.22
N ALA A 24 1.14 4.55 -10.20
CA ALA A 24 0.07 4.27 -9.24
C ALA A 24 -0.43 2.81 -9.30
N PRO A 25 -0.81 2.24 -10.47
CA PRO A 25 -1.24 0.84 -10.53
C PRO A 25 -0.12 -0.15 -10.18
N HIS A 26 1.13 0.16 -10.52
CA HIS A 26 2.25 -0.70 -10.14
C HIS A 26 2.46 -0.74 -8.61
N ILE A 27 2.40 0.42 -7.95
CA ILE A 27 2.52 0.50 -6.49
C ILE A 27 1.31 -0.12 -5.79
N GLN A 28 0.12 -0.02 -6.39
CA GLN A 28 -1.08 -0.67 -5.87
C GLN A 28 -0.85 -2.17 -5.74
N GLN A 29 -0.39 -2.83 -6.81
CA GLN A 29 -0.08 -4.25 -6.78
C GLN A 29 1.00 -4.56 -5.72
N LEU A 30 2.13 -3.87 -5.80
CA LEU A 30 3.26 -4.07 -4.90
C LEU A 30 2.85 -3.99 -3.43
N SER A 31 2.13 -2.93 -3.05
CA SER A 31 1.78 -2.70 -1.65
C SER A 31 0.65 -3.61 -1.17
N MET A 32 -0.41 -3.78 -1.95
CA MET A 32 -1.60 -4.51 -1.49
C MET A 32 -1.36 -6.02 -1.50
N GLU A 33 -0.70 -6.57 -2.52
CA GLU A 33 -0.43 -8.01 -2.57
C GLU A 33 0.66 -8.44 -1.58
N SER A 34 1.65 -7.57 -1.32
CA SER A 34 2.69 -7.88 -0.35
C SER A 34 2.19 -7.78 1.09
N ASN A 35 1.48 -6.69 1.42
CA ASN A 35 1.18 -6.33 2.81
C ASN A 35 -0.28 -6.52 3.21
N GLY A 36 -1.18 -6.87 2.27
CA GLY A 36 -2.57 -7.23 2.56
C GLY A 36 -2.69 -8.63 3.16
N LYS A 37 -1.92 -8.91 4.21
CA LYS A 37 -1.85 -10.21 4.89
C LYS A 37 -2.50 -10.11 6.26
N GLY A 38 -3.13 -11.20 6.69
CA GLY A 38 -3.80 -11.33 7.99
C GLY A 38 -3.13 -12.31 8.95
N VAL A 39 -1.84 -12.62 8.71
CA VAL A 39 -1.06 -13.54 9.53
C VAL A 39 0.38 -13.02 9.58
N SER A 40 0.99 -13.07 10.76
CA SER A 40 2.41 -12.77 10.98
C SER A 40 3.32 -13.80 10.31
N ILE A 41 4.61 -13.50 10.19
CA ILE A 41 5.61 -14.40 9.63
C ILE A 41 5.73 -15.72 10.40
N ASP A 42 5.46 -15.70 11.71
CA ASP A 42 5.47 -16.87 12.59
C ASP A 42 4.20 -17.73 12.48
N GLY A 43 3.27 -17.38 11.59
CA GLY A 43 2.01 -18.11 11.39
C GLY A 43 0.92 -17.78 12.41
N ILE A 44 1.16 -16.79 13.28
CA ILE A 44 0.18 -16.29 14.24
C ILE A 44 -0.78 -15.34 13.51
N PRO A 45 -2.11 -15.55 13.58
CA PRO A 45 -3.10 -14.61 13.04
C PRO A 45 -2.93 -13.19 13.59
#